data_AF-A0A2R6NXG6-F1
#
_entry.id   AF-A0A2R6NXG6-F1
#
_cell.length_a   1.000
_cell.length_b   1.000
_cell.length_c   1.000
_cell.angle_alpha   90.00
_cell.angle_beta   90.00
_cell.angle_gamma   90.00
#
_symmetry.space_group_name_H-M   'P 1'
#
loop_
_entity.id
_entity.type
_entity.pdbx_description
1 polymer ?
#
loop_
_entity_poly.entity_id
_entity_poly.type
_entity_poly.pdbx_seq_one_letter_code
_entity_poly.pdbx_strand_id
1 'polypeptide(L)'
;MASPSLSRLDMRTSRQSWDDAWNKDLKDTWARYARMPNFAAAIPPICSAQFAESDQFRLHLQQETRVVCALQQGLAKWAYGRYAEDEFEDKWKALAAADRKEVILEGIWCMMSSPDMVEKREYCPDSTSEYLASQDGDIFLHMLARLLSADPHETISEPIEIPHPMVDRFLAVSSANQGNFGLRMMTRLHRLSRTHCLTAIV
;
A
#
# COMPACT_ATOMS: atom_id res chain seq x y z
N MET A 1 -20.83 -5.47 0.73
CA MET A 1 -21.24 -4.32 -0.10
C MET A 1 -20.61 -4.53 -1.46
N ALA A 2 -21.42 -4.66 -2.51
CA ALA A 2 -20.91 -4.90 -3.87
C ALA A 2 -20.21 -3.64 -4.39
N SER A 3 -18.92 -3.76 -4.73
CA SER A 3 -18.17 -2.72 -5.44
C SER A 3 -18.81 -2.46 -6.81
N PRO A 4 -18.99 -1.19 -7.24
CA PRO A 4 -19.54 -0.90 -8.55
C PRO A 4 -18.65 -1.51 -9.64
N SER A 5 -19.33 -2.08 -10.63
CA SER A 5 -18.77 -2.81 -11.76
C SER A 5 -17.69 -2.03 -12.48
N LEU A 6 -16.48 -2.54 -12.33
CA LEU A 6 -15.33 -2.23 -13.13
C LEU A 6 -15.52 -2.76 -14.56
N SER A 7 -16.21 -2.00 -15.41
CA SER A 7 -15.81 -1.93 -16.82
C SER A 7 -14.47 -1.18 -16.84
N ARG A 8 -13.39 -1.84 -16.37
CA ARG A 8 -12.07 -1.22 -16.33
C ARG A 8 -11.73 -0.86 -17.76
N LEU A 9 -11.55 0.44 -18.01
CA LEU A 9 -10.75 0.87 -19.14
C LEU A 9 -9.48 0.01 -19.12
N ASP A 10 -9.19 -0.68 -20.21
CA ASP A 10 -7.97 -1.47 -20.27
C ASP A 10 -6.81 -0.50 -20.13
N MET A 11 -5.96 -0.72 -19.13
CA MET A 11 -4.81 0.12 -18.90
C MET A 11 -3.86 0.14 -20.11
N ARG A 12 -3.93 -0.90 -20.97
CA ARG A 12 -3.21 -0.97 -22.25
C ARG A 12 -3.77 -0.01 -23.31
N THR A 13 -5.00 0.45 -23.17
CA THR A 13 -5.66 1.39 -24.10
C THR A 13 -5.50 2.85 -23.69
N SER A 14 -5.52 3.16 -22.39
CA SER A 14 -5.20 4.50 -21.88
C SER A 14 -4.78 4.44 -20.40
N ARG A 15 -3.47 4.48 -20.14
CA ARG A 15 -2.91 4.49 -18.77
C ARG A 15 -3.42 5.64 -17.93
N GLN A 16 -3.43 6.85 -18.50
CA GLN A 16 -3.89 8.04 -17.79
C GLN A 16 -5.37 7.94 -17.40
N SER A 17 -6.24 7.54 -18.33
CA SER A 17 -7.68 7.43 -18.02
C SER A 17 -7.97 6.33 -17.00
N TRP A 18 -7.20 5.25 -17.03
CA TRP A 18 -7.29 4.18 -16.03
C TRP A 18 -6.84 4.66 -14.64
N ASP A 19 -5.74 5.41 -14.56
CA ASP A 19 -5.27 5.97 -13.29
C ASP A 19 -6.23 7.03 -12.75
N ASP A 20 -6.79 7.89 -13.60
CA ASP A 20 -7.78 8.90 -13.21
C ASP A 20 -9.04 8.26 -12.61
N ALA A 21 -9.51 7.14 -13.20
CA ALA A 21 -10.62 6.37 -12.66
C ALA A 21 -10.29 5.79 -11.27
N TRP A 22 -9.11 5.21 -11.11
CA TRP A 22 -8.64 4.71 -9.82
C TRP A 22 -8.50 5.82 -8.77
N ASN A 23 -7.94 6.96 -9.14
CA ASN A 23 -7.76 8.11 -8.25
C ASN A 23 -9.11 8.62 -7.75
N LYS A 24 -10.11 8.67 -8.64
CA LYS A 24 -11.48 9.01 -8.26
C LYS A 24 -12.07 8.00 -7.28
N ASP A 25 -12.00 6.71 -7.57
CA ASP A 25 -12.58 5.66 -6.73
C ASP A 25 -11.92 5.59 -5.35
N LEU A 26 -10.59 5.73 -5.29
CA LEU A 26 -9.85 5.82 -4.03
C LEU A 26 -10.26 7.05 -3.24
N LYS A 27 -10.34 8.23 -3.90
CA LYS A 27 -10.76 9.47 -3.24
C LYS A 27 -12.17 9.36 -2.67
N ASP A 28 -13.12 8.81 -3.41
CA ASP A 28 -14.51 8.63 -2.96
C ASP A 28 -14.61 7.61 -1.83
N THR A 29 -13.81 6.54 -1.88
CA THR A 29 -13.75 5.51 -0.82
C THR A 29 -13.17 6.07 0.47
N TRP A 30 -12.02 6.75 0.38
CA TRP A 30 -11.37 7.34 1.54
C TRP A 30 -12.12 8.56 2.09
N ALA A 31 -12.87 9.30 1.27
CA ALA A 31 -13.80 10.32 1.75
C ALA A 31 -14.94 9.73 2.59
N ARG A 32 -15.40 8.50 2.27
CA ARG A 32 -16.38 7.77 3.09
C ARG A 32 -15.75 7.31 4.41
N TYR A 33 -14.57 6.68 4.37
CA TYR A 33 -13.85 6.28 5.58
C TYR A 33 -13.45 7.47 6.45
N ALA A 34 -13.23 8.64 5.85
CA ALA A 34 -12.92 9.85 6.57
C ALA A 34 -14.07 10.33 7.49
N ARG A 35 -15.31 9.92 7.20
CA ARG A 35 -16.51 10.22 8.00
C ARG A 35 -16.82 9.14 9.04
N MET A 36 -16.18 7.99 8.95
CA MET A 36 -16.34 6.91 9.93
C MET A 36 -15.48 7.19 11.16
N PRO A 37 -15.97 6.87 12.37
CA PRO A 37 -15.20 7.12 13.59
C PRO A 37 -13.94 6.25 13.68
N ASN A 38 -14.02 4.99 13.25
CA ASN A 38 -12.89 4.06 13.11
C ASN A 38 -13.36 2.80 12.35
N PHE A 39 -12.41 1.92 12.05
CA PHE A 39 -12.60 0.67 11.34
C PHE A 39 -13.50 -0.32 12.10
N ALA A 40 -13.49 -0.29 13.44
CA ALA A 40 -14.37 -1.15 14.23
C ALA A 40 -15.86 -0.84 13.99
N ALA A 41 -16.20 0.42 13.69
CA ALA A 41 -17.57 0.80 13.32
C ALA A 41 -17.99 0.30 11.92
N ALA A 42 -17.02 -0.06 11.07
CA ALA A 42 -17.28 -0.61 9.75
C ALA A 42 -17.43 -2.14 9.75
N ILE A 43 -17.02 -2.82 10.83
CA ILE A 43 -17.02 -4.28 10.89
C ILE A 43 -18.12 -4.79 11.84
N PRO A 44 -19.04 -5.64 11.35
CA PRO A 44 -19.98 -6.32 12.23
C PRO A 44 -19.24 -7.17 13.29
N PRO A 45 -19.66 -7.17 14.57
CA PRO A 45 -18.99 -7.92 15.64
C PRO A 45 -18.79 -9.41 15.33
N ILE A 46 -19.76 -10.03 14.64
CA ILE A 46 -19.70 -11.44 14.24
C ILE A 46 -18.51 -11.75 13.32
N CYS A 47 -18.17 -10.83 12.41
CA CYS A 47 -17.03 -11.00 11.52
C CYS A 47 -15.73 -11.01 12.34
N SER A 48 -15.60 -10.10 13.32
CA SER A 48 -14.41 -10.07 14.18
C SER A 48 -14.23 -11.35 15.00
N ALA A 49 -15.31 -11.94 15.51
CA ALA A 49 -15.24 -13.21 16.24
C ALA A 49 -14.78 -14.37 15.33
N GLN A 50 -15.35 -14.47 14.11
CA GLN A 50 -14.98 -15.50 13.14
C GLN A 50 -13.50 -15.44 12.75
N PHE A 51 -12.94 -14.24 12.57
CA PHE A 51 -11.51 -14.09 12.28
C PHE A 51 -10.62 -14.44 13.48
N ALA A 52 -11.10 -14.22 14.70
CA ALA A 52 -10.36 -14.57 15.91
C ALA A 52 -10.12 -16.09 16.03
N GLU A 53 -11.08 -16.88 15.56
CA GLU A 53 -11.07 -18.34 15.66
C GLU A 53 -10.53 -19.02 14.38
N SER A 54 -10.23 -18.27 13.33
CA SER A 54 -9.79 -18.83 12.04
C SER A 54 -8.28 -19.04 11.97
N ASP A 55 -7.85 -20.30 12.04
CA ASP A 55 -6.45 -20.69 11.78
C ASP A 55 -6.02 -20.35 10.35
N GLN A 56 -6.93 -20.49 9.39
CA GLN A 56 -6.68 -20.11 8.00
C GLN A 56 -6.33 -18.62 7.88
N PHE A 57 -7.06 -17.75 8.58
CA PHE A 57 -6.76 -16.32 8.59
C PHE A 57 -5.39 -16.03 9.21
N ARG A 58 -5.04 -16.71 10.31
CA ARG A 58 -3.74 -16.55 10.96
C ARG A 58 -2.59 -16.97 10.05
N LEU A 59 -2.73 -18.11 9.38
CA LEU A 59 -1.76 -18.61 8.40
C LEU A 59 -1.64 -17.65 7.21
N HIS A 60 -2.75 -17.13 6.71
CA HIS A 60 -2.76 -16.14 5.64
C HIS A 60 -2.02 -14.86 6.06
N LEU A 61 -2.29 -14.32 7.24
CA LEU A 61 -1.59 -13.12 7.73
C LEU A 61 -0.09 -13.36 7.88
N GLN A 62 0.32 -14.52 8.40
CA GLN A 62 1.74 -14.89 8.50
C GLN A 62 2.39 -15.00 7.13
N GLN A 63 1.69 -15.57 6.15
CA GLN A 63 2.20 -15.69 4.79
C GLN A 63 2.36 -14.33 4.12
N GLU A 64 1.35 -13.46 4.19
CA GLU A 64 1.44 -12.08 3.69
C GLU A 64 2.58 -11.32 4.37
N THR A 65 2.78 -11.53 5.67
CA THR A 65 3.86 -10.85 6.42
C THR A 65 5.22 -11.25 5.82
N ARG A 66 5.44 -12.55 5.59
CA ARG A 66 6.66 -13.06 4.96
C ARG A 66 6.87 -12.53 3.56
N VAL A 67 5.80 -12.45 2.76
CA VAL A 67 5.85 -11.92 1.39
C VAL A 67 6.30 -10.45 1.41
N VAL A 68 5.69 -9.62 2.26
CA VAL A 68 6.06 -8.20 2.35
C VAL A 68 7.49 -8.02 2.85
N CYS A 69 7.89 -8.74 3.90
CA CYS A 69 9.27 -8.70 4.39
C CYS A 69 10.28 -9.12 3.30
N ALA A 70 9.99 -10.18 2.56
CA ALA A 70 10.85 -10.64 1.47
C ALA A 70 10.93 -9.61 0.33
N LEU A 71 9.81 -8.96 0.00
CA LEU A 71 9.75 -7.91 -1.00
C LEU A 71 10.56 -6.68 -0.57
N GLN A 72 10.40 -6.22 0.68
CA GLN A 72 11.18 -5.12 1.24
C GLN A 72 12.68 -5.45 1.30
N GLN A 73 13.03 -6.71 1.62
CA GLN A 73 14.42 -7.15 1.60
C GLN A 73 15.01 -7.12 0.18
N GLY A 74 14.25 -7.57 -0.82
CA GLY A 74 14.63 -7.51 -2.22
C GLY A 74 14.80 -6.08 -2.70
N LEU A 75 13.85 -5.21 -2.35
CA LEU A 75 13.89 -3.78 -2.64
C LEU A 75 15.10 -3.12 -1.99
N ALA A 76 15.38 -3.38 -0.72
CA ALA A 76 16.57 -2.87 -0.03
C ALA A 76 17.85 -3.27 -0.77
N LYS A 77 18.04 -4.56 -1.07
CA LYS A 77 19.23 -5.03 -1.78
C LYS A 77 19.41 -4.36 -3.15
N TRP A 78 18.30 -4.20 -3.89
CA TRP A 78 18.33 -3.56 -5.20
C TRP A 78 18.60 -2.05 -5.10
N ALA A 79 17.88 -1.36 -4.21
CA ALA A 79 17.96 0.08 -4.03
C ALA A 79 19.33 0.50 -3.50
N TYR A 80 19.91 -0.19 -2.51
CA TYR A 80 21.23 0.17 -1.97
C TYR A 80 22.32 0.19 -3.05
N GLY A 81 22.34 -0.80 -3.94
CA GLY A 81 23.27 -0.80 -5.07
C GLY A 81 23.05 0.41 -5.98
N ARG A 82 21.79 0.72 -6.32
CA ARG A 82 21.46 1.82 -7.23
C ARG A 82 21.67 3.22 -6.65
N TYR A 83 21.37 3.42 -5.37
CA TYR A 83 21.60 4.68 -4.68
C TYR A 83 23.10 4.96 -4.54
N ALA A 84 23.92 3.94 -4.26
CA ALA A 84 25.35 4.11 -4.07
C ALA A 84 26.15 4.17 -5.38
N GLU A 85 25.77 3.39 -6.39
CA GLU A 85 26.60 3.19 -7.60
C GLU A 85 26.08 3.94 -8.83
N ASP A 86 24.77 4.23 -8.91
CA ASP A 86 24.14 4.68 -10.15
C ASP A 86 23.61 6.12 -10.12
N GLU A 87 23.88 6.90 -9.07
CA GLU A 87 23.37 8.28 -8.91
C GLU A 87 21.84 8.34 -9.12
N PHE A 88 21.12 7.33 -8.62
CA PHE A 88 19.70 7.12 -8.92
C PHE A 88 18.85 8.37 -8.60
N GLU A 89 19.07 8.97 -7.42
CA GLU A 89 18.32 10.15 -6.98
C GLU A 89 18.53 11.36 -7.93
N ASP A 90 19.77 11.62 -8.34
CA ASP A 90 20.09 12.72 -9.25
C ASP A 90 19.47 12.50 -10.63
N LYS A 91 19.55 11.26 -11.14
CA LYS A 91 18.91 10.88 -12.41
C LYS A 91 17.39 11.00 -12.33
N TRP A 92 16.78 10.58 -11.22
CA TRP A 92 15.35 10.72 -10.98
C TRP A 92 14.90 12.19 -10.99
N LYS A 93 15.65 13.05 -10.29
CA LYS A 93 15.38 14.49 -10.23
C LYS A 93 15.62 15.20 -11.57
N ALA A 94 16.55 14.70 -12.38
CA ALA A 94 16.82 15.22 -13.72
C ALA A 94 15.73 14.87 -14.77
N LEU A 95 14.88 13.88 -14.52
CA LEU A 95 13.77 13.54 -15.42
C LEU A 95 12.78 14.71 -15.56
N ALA A 96 12.04 14.77 -16.66
CA ALA A 96 10.89 15.65 -16.73
C ALA A 96 9.75 15.09 -15.86
N ALA A 97 8.86 15.96 -15.36
CA ALA A 97 7.73 15.55 -14.52
C ALA A 97 6.82 14.51 -15.21
N ALA A 98 6.66 14.60 -16.53
CA ALA A 98 5.90 13.62 -17.31
C ALA A 98 6.58 12.23 -17.31
N ASP A 99 7.91 12.19 -17.47
CA ASP A 99 8.67 10.94 -17.49
C ASP A 99 8.67 10.26 -16.10
N ARG A 100 8.83 11.05 -15.02
CA ARG A 100 8.67 10.54 -13.65
C ARG A 100 7.30 9.90 -13.45
N LYS A 101 6.24 10.58 -13.90
CA LYS A 101 4.87 10.07 -13.79
C LYS A 101 4.69 8.77 -14.57
N GLU A 102 5.26 8.64 -15.76
CA GLU A 102 5.19 7.40 -16.54
C GLU A 102 5.91 6.23 -15.85
N VAL A 103 7.07 6.48 -15.22
CA VAL A 103 7.76 5.44 -14.41
C VAL A 103 6.89 4.99 -13.23
N ILE A 104 6.25 5.93 -12.53
CA ILE A 104 5.32 5.61 -11.43
C ILE A 104 4.13 4.79 -11.94
N LEU A 105 3.54 5.18 -13.08
CA LEU A 105 2.43 4.45 -13.68
C LEU A 105 2.83 3.02 -14.09
N GLU A 106 4.06 2.82 -14.56
CA GLU A 106 4.61 1.49 -14.83
C GLU A 106 4.70 0.65 -13.56
N GLY A 107 5.20 1.21 -12.46
CA GLY A 107 5.25 0.52 -11.16
C GLY A 107 3.86 0.11 -10.66
N ILE A 108 2.90 1.05 -10.73
CA ILE A 108 1.48 0.78 -10.39
C ILE A 108 0.91 -0.31 -11.29
N TRP A 109 1.23 -0.33 -12.58
CA TRP A 109 0.75 -1.36 -13.49
C TRP A 109 1.32 -2.75 -13.20
N CYS A 110 2.64 -2.84 -13.05
CA CYS A 110 3.32 -4.08 -12.73
C CYS A 110 2.75 -4.69 -11.44
N MET A 111 2.55 -3.83 -10.44
CA MET A 111 1.88 -4.17 -9.20
C MET A 111 0.45 -4.69 -9.47
N MET A 112 -0.38 -3.95 -10.19
CA MET A 112 -1.78 -4.33 -10.47
C MET A 112 -1.94 -5.57 -11.37
N SER A 113 -0.86 -6.00 -12.03
CA SER A 113 -0.81 -7.26 -12.80
C SER A 113 -0.60 -8.49 -11.92
N SER A 114 -0.24 -8.30 -10.65
CA SER A 114 -0.10 -9.39 -9.67
C SER A 114 -1.45 -9.76 -9.04
N PRO A 115 -1.66 -11.04 -8.64
CA PRO A 115 -2.89 -11.47 -7.99
C PRO A 115 -3.23 -10.65 -6.74
N ASP A 116 -4.52 -10.45 -6.49
CA ASP A 116 -5.07 -9.82 -5.29
C ASP A 116 -4.64 -8.37 -5.01
N MET A 117 -3.91 -7.72 -5.95
CA MET A 117 -3.43 -6.35 -5.76
C MET A 117 -4.53 -5.30 -5.89
N VAL A 118 -5.63 -5.63 -6.56
CA VAL A 118 -6.84 -4.80 -6.62
C VAL A 118 -7.34 -4.49 -5.20
N GLU A 119 -7.58 -5.53 -4.41
CA GLU A 119 -8.12 -5.39 -3.06
C GLU A 119 -7.13 -4.69 -2.15
N LYS A 120 -5.83 -4.95 -2.32
CA LYS A 120 -4.78 -4.28 -1.54
C LYS A 120 -4.69 -2.79 -1.87
N ARG A 121 -4.84 -2.40 -3.14
CA ARG A 121 -4.80 -0.99 -3.59
C ARG A 121 -5.97 -0.18 -3.02
N GLU A 122 -7.15 -0.76 -2.84
CA GLU A 122 -8.31 -0.07 -2.22
C GLU A 122 -8.00 0.48 -0.82
N TYR A 123 -7.09 -0.18 -0.08
CA TYR A 123 -6.64 0.24 1.25
C TYR A 123 -5.39 1.13 1.23
N CYS A 124 -4.96 1.59 0.06
CA CYS A 124 -3.73 2.37 -0.14
C CYS A 124 -4.04 3.73 -0.82
N PRO A 125 -4.49 4.75 -0.07
CA PRO A 125 -4.89 6.04 -0.64
C PRO A 125 -3.73 6.79 -1.30
N ASP A 126 -2.51 6.45 -0.92
CA ASP A 126 -1.26 7.05 -1.35
C ASP A 126 -0.58 6.29 -2.50
N SER A 127 -1.24 5.27 -3.07
CA SER A 127 -0.81 4.55 -4.29
C SER A 127 -1.18 5.24 -5.61
N THR A 128 -1.57 6.51 -5.57
CA THR A 128 -1.99 7.25 -6.76
C THR A 128 -0.78 7.85 -7.47
N SER A 129 -0.79 7.86 -8.81
CA SER A 129 0.33 8.46 -9.55
C SER A 129 0.48 9.95 -9.23
N GLU A 130 -0.63 10.65 -9.00
CA GLU A 130 -0.65 12.06 -8.61
C GLU A 130 0.06 12.30 -7.28
N TYR A 131 -0.22 11.48 -6.26
CA TYR A 131 0.44 11.62 -4.96
C TYR A 131 1.93 11.31 -5.05
N LEU A 132 2.30 10.20 -5.70
CA LEU A 132 3.69 9.76 -5.82
C LEU A 132 4.55 10.73 -6.67
N ALA A 133 3.97 11.35 -7.70
CA ALA A 133 4.63 12.35 -8.53
C ALA A 133 4.60 13.76 -7.93
N SER A 134 3.91 13.96 -6.80
CA SER A 134 3.83 15.26 -6.15
C SER A 134 5.17 15.69 -5.55
N GLN A 135 5.29 16.99 -5.22
CA GLN A 135 6.53 17.61 -4.75
C GLN A 135 7.71 17.32 -5.69
N ASP A 136 7.44 17.47 -6.99
CA ASP A 136 8.41 17.23 -8.06
C ASP A 136 9.02 15.81 -8.07
N GLY A 137 8.29 14.83 -7.53
CA GLY A 137 8.72 13.43 -7.45
C GLY A 137 9.49 13.08 -6.17
N ASP A 138 9.66 14.01 -5.23
CA ASP A 138 10.33 13.73 -3.95
C ASP A 138 9.52 12.76 -3.07
N ILE A 139 8.19 12.73 -3.21
CA ILE A 139 7.35 11.78 -2.47
C ILE A 139 7.69 10.33 -2.80
N PHE A 140 7.93 10.02 -4.08
CA PHE A 140 8.37 8.69 -4.51
C PHE A 140 9.68 8.28 -3.84
N LEU A 141 10.69 9.17 -3.88
CA LEU A 141 11.99 8.92 -3.24
C LEU A 141 11.87 8.74 -1.72
N HIS A 142 11.08 9.59 -1.08
CA HIS A 142 10.86 9.52 0.36
C HIS A 142 10.15 8.23 0.78
N MET A 143 9.18 7.77 -0.02
CA MET A 143 8.53 6.48 0.20
C MET A 143 9.50 5.33 0.03
N LEU A 144 10.27 5.33 -1.06
CA LEU A 144 11.30 4.33 -1.32
C LEU A 144 12.26 4.25 -0.13
N ALA A 145 12.88 5.36 0.25
CA ALA A 145 13.83 5.45 1.38
C ALA A 145 13.23 4.95 2.70
N ARG A 146 11.95 5.22 2.97
CA ARG A 146 11.27 4.76 4.19
C ARG A 146 10.97 3.27 4.22
N LEU A 147 10.90 2.61 3.07
CA LEU A 147 10.65 1.17 2.97
C LEU A 147 11.93 0.34 2.98
N LEU A 148 13.10 0.98 2.94
CA LEU A 148 14.39 0.31 3.06
C LEU A 148 14.77 0.17 4.54
N SER A 149 15.41 -0.95 4.88
CA SER A 149 16.15 -1.05 6.14
C SER A 149 17.34 -0.10 6.13
N ALA A 150 17.78 0.38 7.30
CA ALA A 150 18.97 1.23 7.39
C ALA A 150 20.28 0.47 7.11
N ASP A 151 20.24 -0.87 7.19
CA ASP A 151 21.33 -1.77 6.83
C ASP A 151 20.86 -2.72 5.70
N PRO A 152 21.54 -2.75 4.54
CA PRO A 152 21.21 -3.66 3.42
C PRO A 152 21.31 -5.15 3.76
N HIS A 153 22.08 -5.49 4.79
CA HIS A 153 22.31 -6.87 5.25
C HIS A 153 21.40 -7.27 6.41
N GLU A 154 20.68 -6.31 7.00
CA GLU A 154 19.68 -6.60 8.03
C GLU A 154 18.57 -7.46 7.45
N THR A 155 18.15 -8.46 8.22
CA THR A 155 17.01 -9.30 7.86
C THR A 155 15.73 -8.62 8.32
N ILE A 156 14.88 -8.23 7.38
CA ILE A 156 13.56 -7.66 7.66
C ILE A 156 12.65 -8.79 8.14
N SER A 157 12.40 -8.83 9.45
CA SER A 157 11.55 -9.85 10.09
C SER A 157 10.12 -9.37 10.33
N GLU A 158 9.92 -8.06 10.39
CA GLU A 158 8.61 -7.41 10.45
C GLU A 158 8.53 -6.34 9.35
N PRO A 159 7.35 -6.15 8.73
CA PRO A 159 7.17 -5.17 7.67
C PRO A 159 7.44 -3.74 8.15
N ILE A 160 8.17 -2.98 7.35
CA ILE A 160 8.38 -1.56 7.58
C ILE A 160 7.14 -0.80 7.10
N GLU A 161 6.35 -0.28 8.03
CA GLU A 161 5.11 0.46 7.73
C GLU A 161 5.39 1.96 7.55
N ILE A 162 4.77 2.60 6.54
CA ILE A 162 4.80 4.06 6.40
C ILE A 162 3.59 4.67 7.12
N PRO A 163 3.76 5.59 8.08
CA PRO A 163 2.63 6.27 8.73
C PRO A 163 1.76 7.05 7.73
N HIS A 164 0.45 7.02 7.90
CA HIS A 164 -0.47 7.82 7.11
C HIS A 164 -1.66 8.29 7.97
N PRO A 165 -1.81 9.61 8.25
CA PRO A 165 -2.76 10.11 9.25
C PRO A 165 -4.19 9.60 9.11
N MET A 166 -4.74 9.58 7.90
CA MET A 166 -6.11 9.10 7.66
C MET A 166 -6.26 7.59 7.87
N VAL A 167 -5.31 6.80 7.35
CA VAL A 167 -5.26 5.34 7.49
C VAL A 167 -5.08 4.99 8.96
N ASP A 168 -4.13 5.63 9.65
CA ASP A 168 -3.83 5.36 11.06
C ASP A 168 -5.01 5.68 11.96
N ARG A 169 -5.70 6.80 11.71
CA ARG A 169 -6.93 7.15 12.42
C ARG A 169 -8.03 6.14 12.14
N PHE A 170 -8.22 5.75 10.88
CA PHE A 170 -9.26 4.79 10.51
C PHE A 170 -8.99 3.42 11.15
N LEU A 171 -7.75 2.93 11.06
CA LEU A 171 -7.28 1.66 11.59
C LEU A 171 -6.91 1.70 13.09
N ALA A 172 -7.20 2.81 13.79
CA ALA A 172 -6.93 2.91 15.22
C ALA A 172 -7.83 1.95 16.01
N VAL A 173 -7.21 1.08 16.82
CA VAL A 173 -7.92 0.24 17.78
C VAL A 173 -8.08 1.02 19.08
N SER A 174 -9.33 1.37 19.42
CA SER A 174 -9.64 2.06 20.68
C SER A 174 -9.32 1.18 21.89
N SER A 175 -9.12 1.79 23.06
CA SER A 175 -8.92 1.07 24.33
C SER A 175 -10.05 0.07 24.61
N ALA A 176 -11.30 0.46 24.35
CA ALA A 176 -12.48 -0.39 24.48
C ALA A 176 -12.42 -1.67 23.61
N ASN A 177 -11.71 -1.60 22.48
CA ASN A 177 -11.59 -2.70 21.53
C ASN A 177 -10.26 -3.45 21.62
N GLN A 178 -9.38 -3.10 22.58
CA GLN A 178 -8.08 -3.74 22.72
C GLN A 178 -8.19 -5.25 22.98
N GLY A 179 -9.23 -5.71 23.68
CA GLY A 179 -9.47 -7.14 23.92
C GLY A 179 -9.95 -7.93 22.69
N ASN A 180 -10.40 -7.26 21.63
CA ASN A 180 -10.92 -7.91 20.43
C ASN A 180 -9.77 -8.38 19.52
N PHE A 181 -9.35 -9.64 19.69
CA PHE A 181 -8.25 -10.21 18.92
C PHE A 181 -8.51 -10.20 17.41
N GLY A 182 -9.71 -10.57 16.96
CA GLY A 182 -10.03 -10.61 15.54
C GLY A 182 -9.99 -9.22 14.88
N LEU A 183 -10.45 -8.18 15.57
CA LEU A 183 -10.34 -6.81 15.08
C LEU A 183 -8.89 -6.37 14.91
N ARG A 184 -8.01 -6.68 15.87
CA ARG A 184 -6.57 -6.37 15.76
C ARG A 184 -5.93 -7.11 14.58
N MET A 185 -6.34 -8.35 14.36
CA MET A 185 -5.85 -9.19 13.28
C MET A 185 -6.27 -8.66 11.90
N MET A 186 -7.54 -8.25 11.73
CA MET A 186 -7.99 -7.56 10.51
C MET A 186 -7.29 -6.21 10.31
N THR A 187 -7.13 -5.43 11.38
CA THR A 187 -6.42 -4.15 11.33
C THR A 187 -4.98 -4.34 10.84
N ARG A 188 -4.27 -5.36 11.36
CA ARG A 188 -2.93 -5.73 10.92
C ARG A 188 -2.92 -6.16 9.45
N LEU A 189 -3.91 -6.93 9.00
CA LEU A 189 -4.02 -7.31 7.59
C LEU A 189 -4.16 -6.08 6.67
N HIS A 190 -5.00 -5.10 7.01
CA HIS A 190 -5.14 -3.90 6.17
C HIS A 190 -3.89 -3.03 6.13
N ARG A 191 -3.19 -2.89 7.26
CA ARG A 191 -1.87 -2.22 7.27
C ARG A 191 -0.88 -2.94 6.37
N LEU A 192 -0.86 -4.26 6.46
CA LEU A 192 0.00 -5.10 5.65
C LEU A 192 -0.35 -5.01 4.15
N SER A 193 -1.64 -5.01 3.80
CA SER A 193 -2.09 -4.80 2.41
C SER A 193 -1.60 -3.47 1.85
N ARG A 194 -1.69 -2.39 2.64
CA ARG A 194 -1.17 -1.08 2.24
C ARG A 194 0.36 -1.11 2.06
N THR A 195 1.09 -1.68 3.03
CA THR A 195 2.56 -1.80 2.95
C THR A 195 3.00 -2.64 1.74
N HIS A 196 2.30 -3.75 1.45
CA HIS A 196 2.52 -4.56 0.26
C HIS A 196 2.32 -3.73 -1.00
N CYS A 197 1.19 -3.00 -1.10
CA CYS A 197 0.89 -2.15 -2.24
C CYS A 197 1.99 -1.11 -2.48
N LEU A 198 2.41 -0.38 -1.44
CA LEU A 198 3.46 0.63 -1.56
C LEU A 198 4.80 0.03 -1.97
N THR A 199 5.23 -1.05 -1.29
CA THR A 199 6.51 -1.71 -1.59
C THR A 199 6.55 -2.29 -3.00
N ALA A 200 5.41 -2.71 -3.56
CA ALA A 200 5.35 -3.24 -4.91
C ALA A 200 5.33 -2.15 -6.01
N ILE A 201 5.01 -0.91 -5.65
CA ILE A 201 5.00 0.22 -6.60
C ILE A 201 6.38 0.85 -6.74
N VAL A 202 7.06 1.08 -5.61
CA VAL A 202 8.36 1.79 -5.56
C VAL A 202 9.53 0.88 -5.87
#